data_AF-A0A7J7MNX2-F1
#
_entry.id   AF-A0A7J7MNX2-F1
#
_cell.length_a   1.000
_cell.length_b   1.000
_cell.length_c   1.000
_cell.angle_alpha   90.00
_cell.angle_beta   90.00
_cell.angle_gamma   90.00
#
_symmetry.space_group_name_H-M   'P 1'
#
loop_
_entity.id
_entity.type
_entity.pdbx_description
1 polymer ?
#
loop_
_entity_poly.entity_id
_entity_poly.type
_entity_poly.pdbx_seq_one_letter_code
_entity_poly.pdbx_strand_id
1 'polypeptide(L)'
;MVAYANHHALEYVPVVVREKRIERRYLNELESRGVIKSVVPYKCSVCGRKFSTNDKLVDHFKQLHEREQKKRLSRLESVRGNKRVKLSAKLSMKLEKYKNVAPSVLVPKVGYGLASELKRAGFWVRLVSDKPQAADIALRNHMVEMMYQRQVQCLVLVSDDSDFLGVLEEAKMRCLKTVVVGDINDGALKRCADASFSWKEVIVGKAKTQVVSVLGGWKDSDVLKRFEWSYK
;
A
#
# COMPACT_ATOMS: atom_id res chain seq x y z
N MET A 1 1.04 -1.86 9.87
CA MET A 1 1.88 -2.43 8.79
C MET A 1 2.94 -1.40 8.44
N VAL A 2 4.21 -1.79 8.43
CA VAL A 2 5.37 -0.89 8.23
C VAL A 2 6.18 -1.43 7.06
N ALA A 3 6.75 -0.54 6.24
CA ALA A 3 7.62 -0.91 5.14
C ALA A 3 8.93 -0.12 5.23
N TYR A 4 10.06 -0.81 5.08
CA TYR A 4 11.40 -0.24 5.09
C TYR A 4 12.03 -0.42 3.71
N ALA A 5 12.57 0.66 3.15
CA ALA A 5 13.29 0.59 1.89
C ALA A 5 14.20 1.80 1.74
N ASN A 6 15.24 1.64 0.92
CA ASN A 6 16.16 2.72 0.59
C ASN A 6 15.55 3.69 -0.43
N HIS A 7 16.25 4.78 -0.75
CA HIS A 7 15.71 5.82 -1.63
C HIS A 7 15.43 5.26 -3.03
N HIS A 8 16.35 4.46 -3.58
CA HIS A 8 16.23 3.90 -4.92
C HIS A 8 15.02 2.98 -5.07
N ALA A 9 14.77 2.10 -4.10
CA ALA A 9 13.63 1.21 -4.11
C ALA A 9 12.30 1.97 -3.95
N LEU A 10 12.28 3.01 -3.12
CA LEU A 10 11.09 3.81 -2.88
C LEU A 10 10.71 4.74 -4.05
N GLU A 11 11.70 5.17 -4.84
CA GLU A 11 11.48 5.96 -6.06
C GLU A 11 11.25 5.11 -7.31
N TYR A 12 11.54 3.81 -7.24
CA TYR A 12 11.41 2.92 -8.38
C TYR A 12 10.00 2.97 -8.99
N VAL A 13 9.97 3.08 -10.32
CA VAL A 13 8.77 3.04 -11.14
C VAL A 13 8.90 1.86 -12.11
N PRO A 14 7.98 0.89 -12.09
CA PRO A 14 8.04 -0.27 -12.99
C PRO A 14 8.19 0.13 -14.46
N VAL A 15 8.98 -0.62 -15.22
CA VAL A 15 9.31 -0.32 -16.63
C VAL A 15 8.05 -0.12 -17.48
N VAL A 16 7.08 -1.02 -17.36
CA VAL A 16 5.78 -0.92 -18.06
C VAL A 16 5.06 0.40 -17.78
N VAL A 17 5.17 0.92 -16.55
CA VAL A 17 4.58 2.21 -16.17
C VAL A 17 5.36 3.37 -16.79
N ARG A 18 6.70 3.27 -16.90
CA ARG A 18 7.54 4.27 -17.57
C ARG A 18 7.22 4.36 -19.06
N GLU A 19 7.10 3.23 -19.74
CA GLU A 19 6.79 3.15 -21.18
C GLU A 19 5.42 3.77 -21.49
N LYS A 20 4.38 3.39 -20.74
CA LYS A 20 3.04 3.98 -20.86
C LYS A 20 3.05 5.51 -20.72
N ARG A 21 3.94 6.06 -19.88
CA ARG A 21 4.08 7.52 -19.73
C ARG A 21 4.75 8.18 -20.91
N ILE A 22 5.74 7.53 -21.51
CA ILE A 22 6.42 8.03 -22.70
C ILE A 22 5.42 8.04 -23.86
N GLU A 23 4.71 6.93 -24.07
CA GLU A 23 3.64 6.82 -25.06
C GLU A 23 2.57 7.90 -24.86
N ARG A 24 2.08 8.08 -23.62
CA ARG A 24 1.07 9.10 -23.33
C ARG A 24 1.58 10.51 -23.60
N ARG A 25 2.84 10.82 -23.27
CA ARG A 25 3.43 12.14 -23.54
C ARG A 25 3.49 12.40 -25.04
N TYR A 26 3.94 11.42 -25.81
CA TYR A 26 4.00 11.52 -27.27
C TYR A 26 2.62 11.75 -27.88
N LEU A 27 1.60 11.01 -27.42
CA LEU A 27 0.22 11.23 -27.86
C LEU A 27 -0.30 12.64 -27.53
N ASN A 28 -0.04 13.15 -26.33
CA ASN A 28 -0.43 14.51 -25.94
C ASN A 28 0.27 15.58 -26.82
N GLU A 29 1.55 15.37 -27.17
CA GLU A 29 2.28 16.25 -28.08
C GLU A 29 1.67 16.26 -29.49
N LEU A 30 1.25 15.10 -30.01
CA LEU A 30 0.58 15.01 -31.31
C LEU A 30 -0.82 15.62 -31.29
N GLU A 31 -1.59 15.42 -30.21
CA GLU A 31 -2.91 16.03 -30.01
C GLU A 31 -2.82 17.56 -29.89
N SER A 32 -1.85 18.07 -29.14
CA SER A 32 -1.66 19.51 -28.94
C SER A 32 -1.24 20.23 -30.22
N ARG A 33 -0.43 19.57 -31.06
CA ARG A 33 -0.08 20.04 -32.42
C ARG A 33 -1.20 19.86 -33.44
N GLY A 34 -2.28 19.17 -33.08
CA GLY A 34 -3.42 18.92 -33.97
C GLY A 34 -3.16 17.89 -35.08
N VAL A 35 -2.04 17.17 -35.01
CA VAL A 35 -1.66 16.11 -35.97
C VAL A 35 -2.61 14.92 -35.83
N ILE A 36 -3.03 14.63 -34.59
CA ILE A 36 -3.99 13.58 -34.28
C ILE A 36 -5.16 14.20 -33.51
N LYS A 37 -6.37 13.70 -33.75
CA LYS A 37 -7.56 14.03 -32.97
C LYS A 37 -8.08 12.79 -32.29
N SER A 38 -8.38 12.89 -31.00
CA SER A 38 -9.09 11.82 -30.30
C SER A 38 -10.48 11.63 -30.90
N VAL A 39 -10.82 10.39 -31.23
CA VAL A 39 -12.15 10.00 -31.76
C VAL A 39 -13.25 10.31 -30.74
N VAL A 40 -12.93 10.18 -29.45
CA VAL A 40 -13.85 10.48 -28.35
C VAL A 40 -13.32 11.66 -27.53
N PRO A 41 -14.13 12.72 -27.30
CA PRO A 41 -13.71 13.83 -26.45
C PRO A 41 -13.39 13.39 -25.02
N TYR A 42 -12.33 13.96 -24.46
CA TYR A 42 -11.93 13.71 -23.07
C TYR A 42 -12.94 14.33 -22.11
N LYS A 43 -13.53 13.54 -21.21
CA LYS A 43 -14.56 14.01 -20.26
C LYS A 43 -13.99 14.10 -18.83
N CYS A 44 -14.24 15.21 -18.15
CA CYS A 44 -13.95 15.33 -16.73
C CYS A 44 -14.99 14.58 -15.90
N SER A 45 -14.58 13.55 -15.16
CA SER A 45 -15.49 12.75 -14.31
C SER A 45 -16.00 13.50 -13.07
N VAL A 46 -15.40 14.66 -12.72
CA VAL A 46 -15.88 15.49 -11.60
C VAL A 46 -17.05 16.39 -12.02
N CYS A 47 -16.95 17.09 -13.15
CA CYS A 47 -17.94 18.08 -13.59
C CYS A 47 -18.63 17.77 -14.92
N GLY A 48 -18.24 16.71 -15.63
CA GLY A 48 -18.84 16.27 -16.88
C GLY A 48 -18.41 17.05 -18.13
N ARG A 49 -17.61 18.10 -18.01
CA ARG A 49 -17.14 18.91 -19.15
C ARG A 49 -16.28 18.07 -20.11
N LYS A 50 -16.44 18.33 -21.41
CA LYS A 50 -15.72 17.66 -22.50
C LYS A 50 -14.60 18.55 -23.03
N PHE A 51 -13.49 17.94 -23.42
CA PHE A 51 -12.28 18.58 -23.92
C PHE A 51 -11.80 17.89 -25.19
N SER A 52 -11.23 18.68 -26.10
CA SER A 52 -10.73 18.19 -27.40
C SER A 52 -9.39 17.46 -27.29
N THR A 53 -8.58 17.81 -26.29
CA THR A 53 -7.24 17.24 -26.06
C THR A 53 -7.08 16.85 -24.60
N ASN A 54 -6.17 15.91 -24.32
CA ASN A 54 -5.93 15.49 -22.95
C ASN A 54 -5.36 16.61 -22.07
N ASP A 55 -4.42 17.40 -22.60
CA ASP A 55 -3.76 18.47 -21.84
C ASP A 55 -4.78 19.51 -21.34
N LYS A 56 -5.78 19.86 -22.16
CA LYS A 56 -6.87 20.76 -21.74
C LYS A 56 -7.71 20.19 -20.59
N LEU A 57 -7.96 18.88 -20.60
CA LEU A 57 -8.64 18.21 -19.49
C LEU A 57 -7.78 18.27 -18.21
N VAL A 58 -6.48 17.99 -18.33
CA VAL A 58 -5.54 18.02 -17.21
C VAL A 58 -5.45 19.41 -16.61
N ASP A 59 -5.30 20.45 -17.45
CA ASP A 59 -5.22 21.84 -17.02
C ASP A 59 -6.50 22.30 -16.35
N HIS A 60 -7.66 21.98 -16.93
CA HIS A 60 -8.95 22.21 -16.30
C HIS A 60 -9.03 21.59 -14.89
N PHE A 61 -8.58 20.34 -14.75
CA PHE A 61 -8.63 19.64 -13.47
C PHE A 61 -7.71 20.28 -12.43
N LYS A 62 -6.49 20.67 -12.81
CA LYS A 62 -5.55 21.38 -11.91
C LYS A 62 -6.09 22.74 -11.48
N GLN A 63 -6.57 23.53 -12.43
CA GLN A 63 -6.97 24.92 -12.15
C GLN A 63 -8.24 25.01 -11.31
N LEU A 64 -9.19 24.10 -11.51
CA LEU A 64 -10.48 24.13 -10.80
C LEU A 64 -10.53 23.11 -9.66
N HIS A 65 -10.41 21.82 -9.96
CA HIS A 65 -10.69 20.76 -9.00
C HIS A 65 -9.57 20.59 -7.96
N GLU A 66 -8.31 20.63 -8.37
CA GLU A 66 -7.18 20.56 -7.42
C GLU A 66 -7.16 21.78 -6.49
N ARG A 67 -7.37 22.99 -7.05
CA ARG A 67 -7.45 24.23 -6.26
C ARG A 67 -8.62 24.21 -5.28
N GLU A 68 -9.80 23.76 -5.72
CA GLU A 68 -10.98 23.64 -4.84
C GLU A 68 -10.76 22.61 -3.74
N GLN A 69 -10.10 21.48 -4.06
CA GLN A 69 -9.75 20.47 -3.07
C GLN A 69 -8.80 21.01 -2.00
N LYS A 70 -7.74 21.74 -2.40
CA LYS A 70 -6.81 22.39 -1.46
C LYS A 70 -7.54 23.35 -0.51
N LYS A 71 -8.49 24.14 -1.03
CA LYS A 71 -9.33 25.03 -0.19
C LYS A 71 -10.17 24.26 0.82
N ARG A 72 -10.76 23.12 0.42
CA ARG A 72 -11.56 22.27 1.34
C ARG A 72 -10.71 21.68 2.45
N LEU A 73 -9.51 21.17 2.13
CA LEU A 73 -8.58 20.61 3.12
C LEU A 73 -8.09 21.67 4.10
N SER A 74 -7.64 22.83 3.60
CA SER A 74 -7.22 23.94 4.46
C SER A 74 -8.33 24.41 5.41
N ARG A 75 -9.58 24.47 4.93
CA ARG A 75 -10.74 24.79 5.78
C ARG A 75 -11.03 23.71 6.83
N LEU A 76 -10.80 22.44 6.51
CA LEU A 76 -10.94 21.36 7.49
C LEU A 76 -9.84 21.42 8.55
N GLU A 77 -8.62 21.74 8.15
CA GLU A 77 -7.47 21.88 9.03
C GLU A 77 -7.62 23.04 10.03
N SER A 78 -8.17 24.17 9.60
CA SER A 78 -8.39 25.34 10.46
C SER A 78 -9.50 25.16 11.50
N VAL A 79 -10.45 24.24 11.27
CA VAL A 79 -11.56 23.98 12.19
C VAL A 79 -11.23 22.83 13.15
N ARG A 80 -11.54 23.04 14.44
CA ARG A 80 -11.32 22.06 15.53
C ARG A 80 -12.65 21.61 16.16
N GLY A 81 -12.61 20.50 16.91
CA GLY A 81 -13.73 20.00 17.70
C GLY A 81 -14.96 19.56 16.88
N ASN A 82 -16.16 19.64 17.49
CA ASN A 82 -17.41 19.15 16.90
C ASN A 82 -17.76 19.85 15.55
N LYS A 83 -17.35 21.12 15.38
CA LYS A 83 -17.50 21.84 14.11
C LYS A 83 -16.72 21.17 12.97
N ARG A 84 -15.56 20.57 13.26
CA ARG A 84 -14.74 19.83 12.28
C ARG A 84 -15.45 18.56 11.83
N VAL A 85 -16.05 17.82 12.76
CA VAL A 85 -16.80 16.58 12.46
C VAL A 85 -17.96 16.88 11.52
N LYS A 86 -18.77 17.90 11.84
CA LYS A 86 -19.88 18.34 10.99
C LYS A 86 -19.43 18.81 9.61
N LEU A 87 -18.33 19.57 9.53
CA LEU A 87 -17.78 20.03 8.25
C LEU A 87 -17.22 18.88 7.41
N SER A 88 -16.53 17.92 8.04
CA SER A 88 -16.01 16.72 7.40
C SER A 88 -17.15 15.90 6.78
N ALA A 89 -18.22 15.67 7.54
CA ALA A 89 -19.41 14.97 7.04
C ALA A 89 -20.02 15.67 5.81
N LYS A 90 -20.16 17.00 5.84
CA LYS A 90 -20.66 17.79 4.70
C LYS A 90 -19.77 17.71 3.45
N LEU A 91 -18.45 17.58 3.64
CA LEU A 91 -17.49 17.56 2.54
C LEU A 91 -17.16 16.15 2.04
N SER A 92 -17.49 15.10 2.80
CA SER A 92 -17.07 13.71 2.57
C SER A 92 -17.26 13.27 1.12
N MET A 93 -18.48 13.37 0.59
CA MET A 93 -18.79 13.02 -0.81
C MET A 93 -17.96 13.79 -1.86
N LYS A 94 -17.67 15.07 -1.62
CA LYS A 94 -16.88 15.90 -2.55
C LYS A 94 -15.39 15.54 -2.49
N LEU A 95 -14.87 15.25 -1.30
CA LEU A 95 -13.49 14.81 -1.11
C LEU A 95 -13.28 13.43 -1.74
N GLU A 96 -14.21 12.51 -1.55
CA GLU A 96 -14.18 11.17 -2.10
C GLU A 96 -14.29 11.19 -3.63
N LYS A 97 -15.21 11.97 -4.19
CA LYS A 97 -15.31 12.17 -5.64
C LYS A 97 -14.00 12.67 -6.25
N TYR A 98 -13.35 13.64 -5.61
CA TYR A 98 -12.04 14.11 -6.07
C TYR A 98 -10.98 13.01 -5.97
N LYS A 99 -10.90 12.32 -4.81
CA LYS A 99 -9.92 11.27 -4.54
C LYS A 99 -9.99 10.13 -5.56
N ASN A 100 -11.20 9.76 -5.99
CA ASN A 100 -11.41 8.68 -6.95
C ASN A 100 -11.05 9.07 -8.39
N VAL A 101 -11.25 10.34 -8.78
CA VAL A 101 -10.99 10.80 -10.15
C VAL A 101 -9.57 11.28 -10.35
N ALA A 102 -8.98 11.96 -9.36
CA ALA A 102 -7.68 12.62 -9.49
C ALA A 102 -6.58 11.71 -10.08
N PRO A 103 -6.40 10.44 -9.67
CA PRO A 103 -5.35 9.57 -10.21
C PRO A 103 -5.48 9.28 -11.72
N SER A 104 -6.71 9.29 -12.24
CA SER A 104 -6.97 9.02 -13.66
C SER A 104 -6.74 10.23 -14.57
N VAL A 105 -6.80 11.45 -14.02
CA VAL A 105 -6.74 12.70 -14.79
C VAL A 105 -5.41 13.39 -14.57
N LEU A 106 -5.09 13.69 -13.31
CA LEU A 106 -3.75 14.07 -12.92
C LEU A 106 -3.02 12.74 -12.86
N VAL A 107 -2.35 12.31 -13.92
CA VAL A 107 -1.29 11.32 -13.75
C VAL A 107 -0.16 12.09 -13.05
N PRO A 108 0.06 12.00 -11.71
CA PRO A 108 1.12 12.77 -11.10
C PRO A 108 2.45 12.47 -11.79
N LYS A 109 3.16 13.51 -12.22
CA LYS A 109 4.58 13.39 -12.59
C LYS A 109 5.46 13.09 -11.37
N VAL A 110 4.95 13.41 -10.17
CA VAL A 110 5.65 13.33 -8.88
C VAL A 110 4.72 12.64 -7.88
N GLY A 111 5.16 11.53 -7.26
CA GLY A 111 4.32 10.76 -6.30
C GLY A 111 3.87 9.37 -6.77
N TYR A 112 4.53 8.80 -7.78
CA TYR A 112 4.41 7.39 -8.18
C TYR A 112 5.70 6.61 -7.91
N GLY A 113 6.45 6.99 -6.89
CA GLY A 113 7.40 6.05 -6.29
C GLY A 113 6.62 5.01 -5.49
N LEU A 114 7.18 3.80 -5.37
CA LEU A 114 6.67 2.73 -4.51
C LEU A 114 6.26 3.26 -3.12
N ALA A 115 6.99 4.23 -2.55
CA ALA A 115 6.64 4.87 -1.28
C ALA A 115 5.22 5.46 -1.23
N SER A 116 4.80 6.15 -2.29
CA SER A 116 3.51 6.85 -2.29
C SER A 116 2.35 5.87 -2.43
N GLU A 117 2.54 4.79 -3.18
CA GLU A 117 1.57 3.70 -3.30
C GLU A 117 1.43 2.95 -1.98
N LEU A 118 2.55 2.62 -1.32
CA LEU A 118 2.54 1.97 -0.01
C LEU A 118 1.81 2.84 1.03
N LYS A 119 2.10 4.16 1.08
CA LYS A 119 1.37 5.08 1.97
C LYS A 119 -0.13 5.13 1.66
N ARG A 120 -0.53 5.11 0.39
CA ARG A 120 -1.95 5.06 -0.02
C ARG A 120 -2.63 3.75 0.41
N ALA A 121 -1.90 2.64 0.39
CA ALA A 121 -2.35 1.34 0.87
C ALA A 121 -2.37 1.22 2.40
N GLY A 122 -2.00 2.29 3.14
CA GLY A 122 -2.04 2.33 4.60
C GLY A 122 -0.78 1.83 5.29
N PHE A 123 0.33 1.66 4.56
CA PHE A 123 1.62 1.31 5.15
C PHE A 123 2.31 2.54 5.71
N TRP A 124 2.93 2.36 6.88
CA TRP A 124 3.89 3.33 7.39
C TRP A 124 5.25 3.10 6.71
N VAL A 125 5.60 3.96 5.75
CA VAL A 125 6.85 3.82 4.98
C VAL A 125 7.99 4.57 5.69
N ARG A 126 9.08 3.87 5.99
CA ARG A 126 10.31 4.41 6.56
C ARG A 126 11.46 4.29 5.56
N LEU A 127 12.16 5.39 5.35
CA LEU A 127 13.37 5.44 4.53
C LEU A 127 14.56 4.94 5.38
N VAL A 128 15.40 4.09 4.79
CA VAL A 128 16.68 3.66 5.36
C VAL A 128 17.84 4.13 4.48
N SER A 129 19.07 4.06 4.99
CA SER A 129 20.26 4.37 4.21
C SER A 129 20.41 3.44 3.02
N ASP A 130 21.07 3.90 1.94
CA ASP A 130 21.35 3.09 0.75
C ASP A 130 22.45 2.02 0.94
N LYS A 131 22.94 1.84 2.18
CA LYS A 131 23.89 0.77 2.52
C LYS A 131 23.24 -0.61 2.31
N PRO A 132 23.99 -1.62 1.83
CA PRO A 132 23.51 -3.00 1.79
C PRO A 132 22.95 -3.45 3.15
N GLN A 133 21.89 -4.26 3.12
CA GLN A 133 21.21 -4.83 4.30
C GLN A 133 20.61 -3.82 5.30
N ALA A 134 20.67 -2.51 5.06
CA ALA A 134 20.13 -1.52 5.97
C ALA A 134 18.61 -1.70 6.20
N ALA A 135 17.88 -2.09 5.15
CA ALA A 135 16.46 -2.40 5.23
C ALA A 135 16.22 -3.65 6.10
N ASP A 136 17.02 -4.70 5.90
CA ASP A 136 16.86 -5.97 6.61
C ASP A 136 17.16 -5.80 8.11
N ILE A 137 18.24 -5.11 8.45
CA ILE A 137 18.59 -4.78 9.84
C ILE A 137 17.46 -3.96 10.49
N ALA A 138 16.99 -2.91 9.81
CA ALA A 138 15.93 -2.06 10.36
C ALA A 138 14.61 -2.82 10.56
N LEU A 139 14.25 -3.68 9.61
CA LEU A 139 13.06 -4.50 9.66
C LEU A 139 13.15 -5.55 10.79
N ARG A 140 14.28 -6.27 10.90
CA ARG A 140 14.52 -7.25 11.98
C ARG A 140 14.42 -6.59 13.35
N ASN A 141 15.10 -5.46 13.55
CA ASN A 141 15.08 -4.74 14.83
C ASN A 141 13.65 -4.30 15.19
N HIS A 142 12.89 -3.77 14.23
CA HIS A 142 11.49 -3.40 14.46
C HIS A 142 10.63 -4.60 14.84
N MET A 143 10.77 -5.73 14.15
CA MET A 143 10.00 -6.94 14.43
C MET A 143 10.26 -7.43 15.87
N VAL A 144 11.52 -7.49 16.29
CA VAL A 144 11.92 -7.88 17.65
C VAL A 144 11.39 -6.91 18.70
N GLU A 145 11.45 -5.60 18.44
CA GLU A 145 10.90 -4.57 19.34
C GLU A 145 9.39 -4.73 19.54
N MET A 146 8.63 -4.90 18.45
CA MET A 146 7.17 -5.09 18.51
C MET A 146 6.79 -6.36 19.28
N MET A 147 7.58 -7.43 19.11
CA MET A 147 7.42 -8.68 19.87
C MET A 147 7.75 -8.50 21.36
N TYR A 148 8.81 -7.75 21.68
CA TYR A 148 9.21 -7.45 23.06
C TYR A 148 8.13 -6.64 23.79
N GLN A 149 7.57 -5.62 23.14
CA GLN A 149 6.51 -4.78 23.69
C GLN A 149 5.14 -5.49 23.74
N ARG A 150 5.04 -6.75 23.28
CA ARG A 150 3.81 -7.55 23.17
C ARG A 150 2.67 -6.82 22.43
N GLN A 151 3.03 -5.99 21.46
CA GLN A 151 2.06 -5.19 20.69
C GLN A 151 1.46 -5.95 19.51
N VAL A 152 1.96 -7.15 19.22
CA VAL A 152 1.53 -7.99 18.10
C VAL A 152 1.28 -9.42 18.56
N GLN A 153 0.25 -10.05 18.00
CA GLN A 153 -0.10 -11.46 18.23
C GLN A 153 0.20 -12.33 17.00
N CYS A 154 0.36 -11.71 15.84
CA CYS A 154 0.66 -12.37 14.58
C CYS A 154 1.72 -11.57 13.81
N LEU A 155 2.71 -12.29 13.28
CA LEU A 155 3.76 -11.78 12.43
C LEU A 155 3.55 -12.29 11.00
N VAL A 156 3.38 -11.36 10.06
CA VAL A 156 3.30 -11.67 8.62
C VAL A 156 4.57 -11.15 7.96
N LEU A 157 5.42 -12.06 7.51
CA LEU A 157 6.65 -11.76 6.79
C LEU A 157 6.45 -11.96 5.29
N VAL A 158 6.84 -10.97 4.50
CA VAL A 158 6.81 -11.03 3.04
C VAL A 158 8.25 -11.00 2.55
N SER A 159 8.87 -12.18 2.46
CA SER A 159 10.26 -12.34 2.06
C SER A 159 10.58 -13.81 1.74
N ASP A 160 11.55 -14.01 0.85
CA ASP A 160 12.20 -15.30 0.59
C ASP A 160 13.59 -15.39 1.23
N ASP A 161 14.05 -14.32 1.90
CA ASP A 161 15.38 -14.22 2.47
C ASP A 161 15.52 -15.01 3.79
N SER A 162 16.36 -16.04 3.77
CA SER A 162 16.62 -16.91 4.92
C SER A 162 17.20 -16.17 6.14
N ASP A 163 17.76 -14.97 5.97
CA ASP A 163 18.31 -14.16 7.06
C ASP A 163 17.27 -13.70 8.10
N PHE A 164 15.98 -13.89 7.81
CA PHE A 164 14.88 -13.63 8.74
C PHE A 164 14.47 -14.86 9.57
N LEU A 165 15.11 -16.02 9.39
CA LEU A 165 14.73 -17.25 10.08
C LEU A 165 14.77 -17.11 11.60
N GLY A 166 15.83 -16.50 12.16
CA GLY A 166 15.95 -16.27 13.59
C GLY A 166 14.82 -15.40 14.17
N VAL A 167 14.25 -14.49 13.37
CA VAL A 167 13.10 -13.67 13.79
C VAL A 167 11.81 -14.49 13.84
N LEU A 168 11.65 -15.45 12.93
CA LEU A 168 10.51 -16.39 12.97
C LEU A 168 10.62 -17.35 14.15
N GLU A 169 11.81 -17.85 14.44
CA GLU A 169 12.07 -18.70 15.61
C GLU A 169 11.75 -17.96 16.92
N GLU A 170 12.23 -16.71 17.05
CA GLU A 170 11.92 -15.86 18.20
C GLU A 170 10.41 -15.60 18.35
N ALA A 171 9.72 -15.35 17.24
CA ALA A 171 8.26 -15.18 17.23
C ALA A 171 7.55 -16.44 17.74
N LYS A 172 8.00 -17.62 17.31
CA LYS A 172 7.45 -18.91 17.73
C LYS A 172 7.70 -19.19 19.22
N MET A 173 8.90 -18.92 19.72
CA MET A 173 9.23 -19.01 21.14
C MET A 173 8.34 -18.11 22.00
N ARG A 174 7.95 -16.96 21.47
CA ARG A 174 7.03 -16.01 22.10
C ARG A 174 5.55 -16.33 21.85
N CYS A 175 5.25 -17.46 21.23
CA CYS A 175 3.90 -17.93 20.91
C CYS A 175 3.11 -16.99 19.97
N LEU A 176 3.78 -16.21 19.12
CA LEU A 176 3.12 -15.47 18.05
C LEU A 176 2.79 -16.42 16.90
N LYS A 177 1.68 -16.15 16.21
CA LYS A 177 1.37 -16.83 14.96
C LYS A 177 2.19 -16.25 13.82
N THR A 178 2.77 -17.11 13.00
CA THR A 178 3.70 -16.72 11.93
C THR A 178 3.14 -17.07 10.57
N VAL A 179 3.16 -16.10 9.65
CA VAL A 179 2.76 -16.29 8.26
C VAL A 179 3.87 -15.80 7.34
N VAL A 180 4.29 -16.63 6.38
CA VAL A 180 5.30 -16.27 5.39
C VAL A 180 4.69 -16.21 3.99
N VAL A 181 4.93 -15.11 3.29
CA VAL A 181 4.62 -14.97 1.86
C VAL A 181 5.94 -14.88 1.10
N GLY A 182 6.18 -15.85 0.22
CA GLY A 182 7.41 -15.95 -0.57
C GLY A 182 7.26 -17.01 -1.67
N ASP A 183 8.04 -16.95 -2.73
CA ASP A 183 7.91 -17.85 -3.88
C ASP A 183 8.81 -19.10 -3.77
N ILE A 184 9.78 -19.14 -2.86
CA ILE A 184 10.59 -20.33 -2.63
C ILE A 184 9.74 -21.38 -1.89
N ASN A 185 9.38 -22.46 -2.58
CA ASN A 185 8.47 -23.49 -2.05
C ASN A 185 9.04 -24.23 -0.83
N ASP A 186 10.27 -24.73 -0.93
CA ASP A 186 10.98 -25.37 0.19
C ASP A 186 11.95 -24.40 0.89
N GLY A 187 11.54 -23.14 1.03
CA GLY A 187 12.31 -22.14 1.76
C GLY A 187 12.33 -22.47 3.26
N ALA A 188 13.48 -22.23 3.92
CA ALA A 188 13.59 -22.43 5.36
C ALA A 188 12.56 -21.61 6.15
N LEU A 189 12.22 -20.41 5.66
CA LEU A 189 11.17 -19.56 6.24
C LEU A 189 9.79 -20.24 6.21
N LYS A 190 9.39 -20.83 5.08
CA LYS A 190 8.08 -21.48 4.94
C LYS A 190 7.93 -22.70 5.84
N ARG A 191 9.02 -23.46 6.02
CA ARG A 191 9.04 -24.61 6.94
C ARG A 191 8.89 -24.20 8.40
N CYS A 192 9.41 -23.03 8.78
CA CYS A 192 9.33 -22.55 10.16
C CYS A 192 8.04 -21.79 10.49
N ALA A 193 7.27 -21.38 9.47
CA ALA A 193 6.03 -20.62 9.64
C ALA A 193 4.81 -21.51 9.87
N ASP A 194 3.81 -21.01 10.62
CA ASP A 194 2.55 -21.72 10.86
C ASP A 194 1.68 -21.78 9.59
N ALA A 195 1.78 -20.79 8.72
CA ALA A 195 1.18 -20.79 7.39
C ALA A 195 2.12 -20.15 6.37
N SER A 196 2.08 -20.63 5.13
CA SER A 196 2.85 -20.03 4.05
C SER A 196 2.12 -20.02 2.73
N PHE A 197 2.43 -19.00 1.92
CA PHE A 197 1.82 -18.77 0.61
C PHE A 197 2.86 -18.27 -0.39
N SER A 198 2.73 -18.67 -1.65
CA SER A 198 3.38 -17.99 -2.77
C SER A 198 2.64 -16.72 -3.18
N TRP A 199 3.34 -15.81 -3.87
CA TRP A 199 2.71 -14.61 -4.43
C TRP A 199 1.58 -14.96 -5.40
N LYS A 200 1.78 -16.00 -6.22
CA LYS A 200 0.75 -16.50 -7.14
C LYS A 200 -0.52 -16.92 -6.40
N GLU A 201 -0.37 -17.63 -5.28
CA GLU A 201 -1.51 -18.07 -4.46
C GLU A 201 -2.23 -16.92 -3.77
N VAL A 202 -1.49 -15.90 -3.33
CA VAL A 202 -2.09 -14.68 -2.76
C VAL A 202 -2.91 -13.95 -3.83
N ILE A 203 -2.38 -13.80 -5.04
CA ILE A 203 -3.06 -13.13 -6.17
C ILE A 203 -4.34 -13.87 -6.58
N VAL A 204 -4.27 -15.21 -6.65
CA VAL A 204 -5.44 -16.05 -6.99
C VAL A 204 -6.47 -16.10 -5.84
N GLY A 205 -6.14 -15.58 -4.66
CA GLY A 205 -7.05 -15.47 -3.52
C GLY A 205 -7.09 -16.71 -2.62
N LYS A 206 -6.17 -17.67 -2.80
CA LYS A 206 -6.07 -18.88 -1.97
C LYS A 206 -5.84 -18.54 -0.50
N ALA A 207 -5.04 -17.52 -0.22
CA ALA A 207 -4.84 -17.01 1.13
C ALA A 207 -6.17 -16.59 1.77
N LYS A 208 -7.04 -15.88 1.03
CA LYS A 208 -8.34 -15.42 1.53
C LYS A 208 -9.27 -16.59 1.88
N THR A 209 -9.25 -17.67 1.11
CA THR A 209 -10.08 -18.86 1.38
C THR A 209 -9.57 -19.67 2.57
N GLN A 210 -8.25 -19.76 2.75
CA GLN A 210 -7.65 -20.56 3.83
C GLN A 210 -7.58 -19.83 5.17
N VAL A 211 -7.78 -18.51 5.21
CA VAL A 211 -7.84 -17.74 6.47
C VAL A 211 -8.86 -18.32 7.44
N VAL A 212 -10.02 -18.82 6.98
CA VAL A 212 -11.06 -19.37 7.86
C VAL A 212 -10.60 -20.65 8.57
N SER A 213 -9.95 -21.56 7.85
CA SER A 213 -9.43 -22.81 8.44
C SER A 213 -8.22 -22.56 9.33
N VAL A 214 -7.32 -21.64 8.94
CA VAL A 214 -6.14 -21.28 9.72
C VAL A 214 -6.53 -20.59 11.03
N LEU A 215 -7.49 -19.65 10.98
CA LEU A 215 -8.01 -19.00 12.19
C LEU A 215 -8.74 -19.96 13.12
N GLY A 216 -9.43 -20.98 12.57
CA GLY A 216 -10.06 -22.04 13.36
C GLY A 216 -9.02 -22.81 14.18
N GLY A 217 -7.99 -23.36 13.51
CA GLY A 217 -6.91 -24.09 14.20
C GLY A 217 -6.11 -23.24 15.19
N TRP A 218 -6.00 -21.92 14.95
CA TRP A 218 -5.35 -21.00 15.87
C TRP A 218 -6.14 -20.81 17.17
N LYS A 219 -7.45 -20.64 17.08
CA LYS A 219 -8.34 -20.55 18.26
C LYS A 219 -8.30 -21.84 19.07
N ASP A 220 -8.33 -23.00 18.40
CA ASP A 220 -8.29 -24.29 19.08
C ASP A 220 -6.96 -24.53 19.79
N SER A 221 -5.83 -24.15 19.18
CA SER A 221 -4.51 -24.22 19.82
C SER A 221 -4.37 -23.28 21.03
N ASP A 222 -4.92 -22.06 20.94
CA ASP A 222 -4.88 -21.11 22.06
C ASP A 222 -5.79 -21.55 23.23
N VAL A 223 -6.87 -22.26 22.92
CA VAL A 223 -7.75 -22.91 23.91
C VAL A 223 -7.03 -24.10 24.55
N LEU A 224 -6.37 -24.97 23.78
CA LEU A 224 -5.61 -26.12 24.30
C LEU A 224 -4.46 -25.68 25.22
N LYS A 225 -3.73 -24.60 24.87
CA LYS A 225 -2.70 -24.01 25.75
C LYS A 225 -3.24 -23.49 27.08
N ARG A 226 -4.53 -23.13 27.16
CA ARG A 226 -5.20 -22.77 28.43
C ARG A 226 -5.61 -24.00 29.25
N PHE A 227 -5.70 -25.17 28.62
CA PHE A 227 -6.02 -26.44 29.26
C PHE A 227 -4.80 -27.27 29.65
N GLU A 228 -3.59 -26.89 29.23
CA GLU A 228 -2.31 -27.36 29.79
C GLU A 228 -2.14 -26.79 31.22
N TRP A 229 -2.93 -27.30 32.16
CA TRP A 229 -2.75 -27.03 33.58
C TRP A 229 -1.46 -27.72 34.03
N SER A 230 -0.52 -26.94 34.55
CA SER A 230 0.65 -27.45 35.25
C SER A 230 0.20 -28.15 36.53
N TYR A 231 0.43 -29.46 36.63
CA TYR A 231 0.43 -30.13 37.92
C TYR A 231 1.67 -29.64 38.70
N LYS A 232 1.44 -28.85 39.75
CA LYS A 232 2.38 -28.63 40.84
C LYS A 232 1.62 -28.80 42.14
#